data_AF-A0A849FDH2-F1
#
_entry.id   AF-A0A849FDH2-F1
#
_cell.length_a   1.000
_cell.length_b   1.000
_cell.length_c   1.000
_cell.angle_alpha   90.00
_cell.angle_beta   90.00
_cell.angle_gamma   90.00
#
_symmetry.space_group_name_H-M   'P 1'
#
loop_
_entity.id
_entity.type
_entity.pdbx_description
1 polymer ?
#
loop_
_entity_poly.entity_id
_entity_poly.type
_entity_poly.pdbx_seq_one_letter_code
_entity_poly.pdbx_strand_id
1 'polypeptide(L)' 'MRKILIRNAHTILTMDDARRELTGCDILIEDGVISQVGPGLDASGAEIIDAAGALVTP' A
#
# COMPACT_ATOMS: atom_id res chain seq x y z
N MET A 1 -13.74 10.67 -6.56
CA MET A 1 -13.17 10.06 -5.34
C MET A 1 -11.67 10.14 -5.46
N ARG A 2 -10.97 10.47 -4.39
CA ARG A 2 -9.52 10.62 -4.40
C ARG A 2 -8.89 9.26 -4.10
N LYS A 3 -8.04 8.77 -5.01
CA LYS A 3 -7.34 7.50 -4.85
C LYS A 3 -5.84 7.75 -4.84
N ILE A 4 -5.13 7.09 -3.93
CA ILE A 4 -3.66 7.07 -3.87
C ILE A 4 -3.24 5.61 -3.84
N LEU A 5 -2.35 5.22 -4.75
CA LEU A 5 -1.71 3.92 -4.76
C LEU A 5 -0.24 4.08 -4.38
N ILE A 6 0.12 3.56 -3.21
CA ILE A 6 1.52 3.36 -2.83
C ILE A 6 1.92 1.99 -3.37
N ARG A 7 2.82 1.92 -4.34
CA ARG A 7 3.19 0.66 -5.01
C ARG A 7 4.63 0.23 -4.78
N ASN A 8 4.90 -1.05 -4.98
CA ASN A 8 6.23 -1.66 -4.93
C ASN A 8 6.96 -1.48 -3.58
N ALA A 9 6.25 -1.30 -2.46
CA ALA A 9 6.90 -1.16 -1.15
C ALA A 9 7.76 -2.40 -0.88
N HIS A 10 9.02 -2.20 -0.47
CA HIS A 10 9.90 -3.33 -0.17
C HIS A 10 9.35 -4.13 1.00
N THR A 11 9.01 -3.44 2.09
CA THR A 11 8.37 -4.02 3.27
C THR A 11 7.24 -3.13 3.76
N ILE A 12 6.09 -3.73 4.07
CA ILE A 12 4.97 -3.08 4.76
C ILE A 12 4.81 -3.76 6.12
N LEU A 13 4.98 -2.98 7.19
CA LEU A 13 4.66 -3.42 8.54
C LEU A 13 3.18 -3.12 8.80
N THR A 14 2.36 -4.16 8.95
CA THR A 14 0.91 -3.95 9.11
C THR A 14 0.52 -3.52 10.52
N MET A 15 1.32 -3.91 11.52
CA MET A 15 0.98 -3.83 12.95
C MET A 15 -0.40 -4.43 13.29
N ASP A 16 -0.91 -5.36 12.48
CA ASP A 16 -2.16 -6.06 12.79
C ASP A 16 -2.00 -7.11 13.89
N ASP A 17 -3.11 -7.70 14.34
CA ASP A 17 -3.12 -8.70 15.42
C ASP A 17 -2.25 -9.93 15.10
N ALA A 18 -2.08 -10.24 13.81
CA ALA A 18 -1.26 -11.33 13.31
C ALA A 18 0.21 -10.92 13.10
N ARG A 19 0.55 -9.64 13.34
CA ARG A 19 1.88 -9.05 13.16
C ARG A 19 2.46 -9.31 11.78
N ARG A 20 1.64 -9.19 10.73
CA ARG A 20 2.07 -9.48 9.37
C ARG A 20 3.06 -8.45 8.84
N GLU A 21 4.05 -8.96 8.12
CA GLU A 21 4.98 -8.18 7.30
C GLU A 21 4.77 -8.61 5.84
N LEU A 22 4.57 -7.65 4.94
CA LEU A 22 4.33 -7.91 3.52
C LEU A 22 5.51 -7.40 2.70
N THR A 23 5.99 -8.20 1.75
CA THR A 23 7.12 -7.85 0.90
C THR A 23 6.65 -7.61 -0.53
N GLY A 24 7.13 -6.54 -1.16
CA GLY A 24 6.82 -6.24 -2.57
C GLY A 24 5.33 -6.01 -2.83
N CYS A 25 4.64 -5.36 -1.91
CA CYS A 25 3.19 -5.15 -1.95
C CYS A 25 2.83 -3.67 -2.14
N ASP A 26 1.55 -3.45 -2.40
CA ASP A 26 0.95 -2.14 -2.62
C ASP A 26 -0.11 -1.83 -1.55
N ILE A 27 -0.40 -0.54 -1.37
CA ILE A 27 -1.45 0.00 -0.49
C ILE A 27 -2.32 0.94 -1.31
N LEU A 28 -3.61 0.63 -1.38
CA LEU A 28 -4.62 1.51 -1.98
C LEU A 28 -5.34 2.28 -0.89
N ILE A 29 -5.34 3.60 -1.02
CA ILE A 29 -6.07 4.53 -0.16
C ILE A 29 -7.18 5.17 -0.99
N GLU A 30 -8.41 5.05 -0.53
CA GLU A 30 -9.60 5.66 -1.13
C GLU A 30 -10.26 6.59 -0.12
N ASP A 31 -10.40 7.86 -0.50
CA ASP A 31 -11.03 8.90 0.33
C ASP A 31 -10.46 8.99 1.77
N GLY A 32 -9.15 8.73 1.91
CA GLY A 32 -8.42 8.80 3.17
C GLY A 32 -8.44 7.52 4.02
N VAL A 33 -9.00 6.43 3.50
CA VAL A 33 -9.07 5.13 4.17
C VAL A 33 -8.30 4.09 3.37
N ILE A 34 -7.53 3.22 4.04
CA ILE A 34 -6.90 2.06 3.38
C ILE A 34 -8.01 1.11 2.94
N SER A 35 -8.21 0.97 1.63
CA SER A 35 -9.24 0.09 1.08
C SER A 35 -8.71 -1.29 0.71
N GLN A 36 -7.45 -1.39 0.29
CA GLN A 36 -6.78 -2.66 -0.02
C GLN A 36 -5.28 -2.62 0.30
N VAL A 37 -4.73 -3.78 0.66
CA VAL A 37 -3.30 -4.02 0.80
C VAL A 37 -2.98 -5.37 0.16
N GLY A 38 -2.01 -5.42 -0.74
CA GLY A 38 -1.64 -6.64 -1.45
C GLY A 38 -0.79 -6.38 -2.68
N PRO A 39 -0.30 -7.42 -3.37
CA PRO A 39 0.55 -7.26 -4.53
C PRO A 39 -0.27 -6.95 -5.80
N GLY A 40 0.24 -6.05 -6.64
CA GLY A 40 -0.26 -5.83 -8.00
C GLY A 40 -1.66 -5.21 -8.04
N LEU A 41 -1.95 -4.26 -7.16
CA LEU A 41 -3.26 -3.63 -7.10
C LEU A 41 -3.49 -2.74 -8.33
N ASP A 42 -4.62 -2.96 -9.01
CA ASP A 42 -5.10 -2.02 -10.05
C ASP A 42 -5.83 -0.85 -9.39
N ALA A 43 -5.31 0.35 -9.60
CA ALA A 43 -5.89 1.58 -9.13
C ALA A 43 -5.92 2.63 -10.26
N SER A 44 -6.64 2.31 -11.33
CA SER A 44 -6.87 3.23 -12.44
C SER A 44 -7.34 4.61 -11.96
N GLY A 45 -6.60 5.65 -12.38
CA GLY A 45 -6.88 7.05 -12.01
C GLY A 45 -6.40 7.46 -10.61
N ALA A 46 -5.66 6.61 -9.90
CA ALA A 46 -5.01 6.98 -8.64
C ALA A 46 -3.75 7.83 -8.86
N GLU A 47 -3.48 8.71 -7.91
CA GLU A 47 -2.15 9.26 -7.73
C GLU A 47 -1.20 8.13 -7.32
N ILE A 48 -0.04 8.04 -7.98
CA ILE A 48 0.92 6.96 -7.74
C ILE A 48 2.09 7.47 -6.90
N ILE A 49 2.38 6.75 -5.82
CA ILE A 49 3.60 6.89 -5.04
C ILE A 49 4.40 5.60 -5.23
N ASP A 50 5.57 5.68 -5.86
CA ASP A 50 6.48 4.53 -5.98
C ASP A 50 7.35 4.41 -4.71
N ALA A 51 7.15 3.32 -3.98
CA ALA A 51 7.81 3.04 -2.72
C ALA A 51 8.88 1.93 -2.87
N ALA A 52 9.38 1.71 -4.09
CA ALA A 52 10.47 0.76 -4.34
C ALA A 52 11.66 0.99 -3.38
N GLY A 53 12.04 -0.06 -2.65
CA GLY A 53 13.13 -0.02 -1.67
C GLY A 53 12.76 0.59 -0.32
N ALA A 54 11.53 1.07 -0.13
CA ALA A 54 11.10 1.70 1.11
C ALA A 54 10.45 0.69 2.09
N LEU A 55 10.61 1.02 3.38
CA LEU A 55 9.81 0.47 4.48
C LEU A 55 8.60 1.38 4.69
N VAL A 56 7.39 0.80 4.67
CA VAL A 56 6.15 1.50 4.98
C VAL A 56 5.62 1.02 6.32
N THR A 57 5.31 1.96 7.22
CA THR A 57 4.82 1.71 8.57
C THR A 57 3.62 2.62 8.87
N PRO A 58 2.74 2.26 9.82
CA PRO A 58 1.68 3.15 10.31
C PRO A 58 2.23 4.43 10.95
#